data_AF-A0A917P1Y2-F1
#
_entry.id   AF-A0A917P1Y2-F1
#
_cell.length_a   1.000
_cell.length_b   1.000
_cell.length_c   1.000
_cell.angle_alpha   90.00
_cell.angle_beta   90.00
_cell.angle_gamma   90.00
#
_symmetry.space_group_name_H-M   'P 1'
#
loop_
_entity.id
_entity.type
_entity.pdbx_description
1 polymer ?
#
loop_
_entity_poly.entity_id
_entity_poly.type
_entity_poly.pdbx_seq_one_letter_code
_entity_poly.pdbx_strand_id
1 'polypeptide(L)'
;MNNHRVLWPSGAGMEQLRALRPDRIGRAFHSTEPVDFRWAMRLLRRVPQPRRNAARRLVRLMYRPLTAGTKIRLLGLAGAVALLALAGVGGVLGAPADTDRRWALDYLFADNAELGGLSPSGVSLSLLQDPAGLIVLAVVFVTPVFCCQQVLAIGEFVQMSVRNGGAERLSEGQVRQLGLLARRTNQWLAALGRRDVSAAIVVAMATATYFLYDFVNTHGLLQTWNPTGLPDSVWRSAVYDGWWANRHTHPEMAVALCVAGTYAFYFLAKQLVMGVVFTVYLYRSAAIGFGVTPNMRFDSDGFQGLRPLRQFMLWTYGSALAHLIGLLVLFTVWLPAASWMVFVVLVVMVVDMLVIVYPSSIGYHSALVAKQKHVNWLYENLPEGERAPAIAQVWAVPVLPVTTRRATTGITLYLLAPAVPALIPILFQRL
;
A
#
# COMPACT_ATOMS: atom_id res chain seq x y z
N MET A 1 18.56 -22.80 15.23
CA MET A 1 19.31 -21.60 14.77
C MET A 1 19.44 -20.64 15.95
N ASN A 2 20.62 -20.60 16.56
CA ASN A 2 20.89 -19.79 17.74
C ASN A 2 21.06 -18.32 17.34
N ASN A 3 20.21 -17.45 17.90
CA ASN A 3 20.38 -16.00 17.83
C ASN A 3 21.59 -15.60 18.68
N HIS A 4 22.78 -15.59 18.09
CA HIS A 4 23.88 -14.81 18.64
C HIS A 4 23.50 -13.33 18.53
N ARG A 5 23.03 -12.76 19.65
CA ARG A 5 23.11 -11.32 19.87
C ARG A 5 24.60 -10.99 19.92
N VAL A 6 25.14 -10.55 18.79
CA VAL A 6 26.42 -9.86 18.77
C VAL A 6 26.23 -8.58 19.58
N LEU A 7 26.71 -8.60 20.81
CA LEU A 7 26.86 -7.42 21.65
C LEU A 7 28.02 -6.64 21.03
N TRP A 8 27.70 -5.68 20.16
CA TRP A 8 28.67 -4.70 19.72
C TRP A 8 29.13 -3.89 20.93
N PRO A 9 30.44 -3.68 21.13
CA PRO A 9 30.92 -2.82 22.20
C PRO A 9 30.33 -1.44 21.95
N SER A 10 29.47 -1.02 22.87
CA SER A 10 28.91 0.32 22.90
C SER A 10 30.06 1.28 23.13
N GLY A 11 30.56 1.90 22.05
CA GLY A 11 31.46 3.04 22.17
C GLY A 11 30.81 4.07 23.09
N ALA A 12 31.48 4.36 24.20
CA ALA A 12 31.06 5.37 25.15
C ALA A 12 30.93 6.71 24.40
N GLY A 13 29.70 7.23 24.27
CA GLY A 13 29.44 8.55 23.68
C GLY A 13 28.32 8.62 22.64
N MET A 14 27.93 7.51 21.99
CA MET A 14 26.79 7.57 21.07
C MET A 14 25.46 7.45 21.83
N GLU A 15 24.88 8.59 22.20
CA GLU A 15 23.43 8.68 22.44
C GLU A 15 22.72 7.87 21.36
N GLN A 16 21.97 6.83 21.74
CA GLN A 16 21.27 5.98 20.77
C GLN A 16 20.42 6.86 19.85
N LEU A 17 20.80 6.92 18.57
CA LEU A 17 20.07 7.68 17.56
C LEU A 17 18.59 7.36 17.66
N ARG A 18 17.77 8.41 17.81
CA ARG A 18 16.34 8.23 18.03
C ARG A 18 15.70 7.56 16.82
N ALA A 19 15.07 6.41 17.05
CA ALA A 19 14.30 5.74 16.01
C ALA A 19 13.09 6.58 15.57
N LEU A 20 12.72 6.42 14.30
CA LEU A 20 11.43 6.91 13.81
C LEU A 20 10.29 6.08 14.43
N ARG A 21 9.15 6.74 14.65
CA ARG A 21 7.94 6.17 15.25
C ARG A 21 6.74 6.37 14.33
N PRO A 22 6.77 5.79 13.10
CA PRO A 22 5.65 5.88 12.16
C PRO A 22 4.39 5.18 12.69
N ASP A 23 4.51 4.29 13.67
CA ASP A 23 3.36 3.71 14.37
C ASP A 23 2.49 4.77 15.06
N ARG A 24 3.04 5.96 15.35
CA ARG A 24 2.30 7.10 15.91
C ARG A 24 1.27 7.70 14.97
N ILE A 25 1.23 7.33 13.69
CA ILE A 25 0.20 7.82 12.76
C ILE A 25 -1.19 7.26 13.08
N GLY A 26 -1.33 6.28 13.99
CA GLY A 26 -2.63 5.83 14.45
C GLY A 26 -2.59 4.61 15.35
N ARG A 27 -3.62 4.48 16.20
CA ARG A 27 -3.74 3.37 17.17
C ARG A 27 -3.80 1.99 16.53
N ALA A 28 -4.28 1.89 15.29
CA ALA A 28 -4.32 0.64 14.54
C ALA A 28 -2.90 0.02 14.41
N PHE A 29 -1.86 0.85 14.37
CA PHE A 29 -0.47 0.44 14.17
C PHE A 29 0.29 0.11 15.47
N HIS A 30 -0.26 0.45 16.65
CA HIS A 30 0.35 0.04 17.91
C HIS A 30 0.07 -1.43 18.21
N SER A 31 1.04 -2.15 18.77
CA SER A 31 0.77 -3.44 19.39
C SER A 31 -0.13 -3.24 20.60
N THR A 32 -1.30 -3.87 20.62
CA THR A 32 -2.16 -3.86 21.81
C THR A 32 -1.59 -4.84 22.82
N GLU A 33 -1.22 -4.36 24.01
CA GLU A 33 -1.08 -5.28 25.14
C GLU A 33 -2.44 -5.96 25.36
N PRO A 34 -2.48 -7.30 25.53
CA PRO A 34 -3.76 -7.97 25.78
C PRO A 34 -4.26 -7.50 27.14
N VAL A 35 -5.45 -6.87 27.15
CA VAL A 35 -6.09 -6.29 28.35
C VAL A 35 -6.24 -7.36 29.46
N ASP A 36 -6.32 -8.63 29.08
CA ASP A 36 -6.49 -9.77 29.99
C ASP A 36 -5.22 -10.58 30.29
N PHE A 37 -4.08 -10.26 29.65
CA PHE A 37 -2.83 -11.00 29.88
C PHE A 37 -2.36 -10.89 31.33
N ARG A 38 -2.57 -9.71 31.95
CA ARG A 38 -2.21 -9.48 33.35
C ARG A 38 -3.07 -10.33 34.30
N TRP A 39 -4.36 -10.50 33.99
CA TRP A 39 -5.27 -11.35 34.75
C TRP A 39 -4.94 -12.84 34.59
N ALA A 40 -4.73 -13.29 33.35
CA ALA A 40 -4.31 -14.66 33.06
C ALA A 40 -2.96 -15.02 33.73
N MET A 41 -2.00 -14.09 33.74
CA MET A 41 -0.71 -14.27 34.42
C MET A 41 -0.84 -14.28 35.96
N ARG A 42 -1.83 -13.58 36.53
CA ARG A 42 -2.14 -13.66 37.98
C ARG A 42 -2.75 -15.01 38.34
N LEU A 43 -3.69 -15.52 37.54
CA LEU A 43 -4.29 -16.85 37.71
C LEU A 43 -3.24 -17.97 37.60
N LEU A 44 -2.28 -17.84 36.69
CA LEU A 44 -1.15 -18.76 36.55
C LEU A 44 -0.23 -18.85 37.77
N ARG A 45 -0.27 -17.88 38.71
CA ARG A 45 0.48 -17.97 39.97
C ARG A 45 -0.09 -19.03 40.92
N ARG A 46 -1.36 -19.41 40.75
CA ARG A 46 -2.03 -20.45 41.54
C ARG A 46 -1.78 -21.87 41.01
N VAL A 47 -1.20 -22.00 39.81
CA VAL A 47 -0.90 -23.31 39.20
C VAL A 47 0.40 -23.88 39.79
N PRO A 48 0.42 -25.18 40.18
CA PRO A 48 1.62 -25.86 40.65
C PRO A 48 2.80 -25.75 39.67
N GLN A 49 4.00 -25.61 40.23
CA GLN A 49 5.25 -25.36 39.49
C GLN A 49 5.51 -26.29 38.28
N PRO A 50 5.25 -27.62 38.32
CA PRO A 50 5.49 -28.49 37.17
C PRO A 50 4.58 -28.20 35.96
N ARG A 51 3.34 -27.73 36.19
CA ARG A 51 2.37 -27.40 35.12
C ARG A 51 2.41 -25.93 34.70
N ARG A 52 3.01 -25.07 35.52
CA ARG A 52 3.08 -23.61 35.32
C ARG A 52 3.80 -23.23 34.03
N ASN A 53 4.83 -23.98 33.61
CA ASN A 53 5.58 -23.68 32.39
C ASN A 53 4.78 -23.98 31.11
N ALA A 54 4.07 -25.10 31.07
CA ALA A 54 3.16 -25.43 29.96
C ALA A 54 1.99 -24.44 29.89
N ALA A 55 1.36 -24.15 31.03
CA ALA A 55 0.27 -23.19 31.11
C ALA A 55 0.70 -21.75 30.74
N ARG A 56 1.92 -21.33 31.10
CA ARG A 56 2.51 -20.06 30.64
C ARG A 56 2.72 -20.03 29.13
N ARG A 57 3.16 -21.12 28.50
CA ARG A 57 3.31 -21.18 27.04
C ARG A 57 1.96 -21.10 26.35
N LEU A 58 0.96 -21.81 26.85
CA LEU A 58 -0.39 -21.83 26.29
C LEU A 58 -1.09 -20.47 26.44
N VAL A 59 -0.97 -19.82 27.60
CA VAL A 59 -1.44 -18.43 27.78
C VAL A 59 -0.67 -17.45 26.89
N ARG A 60 0.65 -17.59 26.71
CA ARG A 60 1.41 -16.74 25.77
C ARG A 60 1.01 -16.96 24.31
N LEU A 61 0.56 -18.16 23.95
CA LEU A 61 0.02 -18.48 22.63
C LEU A 61 -1.38 -17.88 22.43
N MET A 62 -2.28 -18.05 23.40
CA MET A 62 -3.65 -17.52 23.34
C MET A 62 -3.72 -16.00 23.45
N TYR A 63 -2.83 -15.39 24.23
CA TYR A 63 -2.77 -13.94 24.46
C TYR A 63 -1.59 -13.30 23.73
N ARG A 64 -1.11 -13.89 22.63
CA ARG A 64 -0.05 -13.24 21.84
C ARG A 64 -0.62 -11.93 21.31
N PRO A 65 -0.01 -10.77 21.62
CA PRO A 65 -0.55 -9.49 21.17
C PRO A 65 -0.63 -9.50 19.65
N LEU A 66 -1.82 -9.22 19.11
CA LEU A 66 -2.00 -9.15 17.67
C LEU A 66 -1.10 -8.04 17.14
N THR A 67 -0.23 -8.41 16.20
CA THR A 67 0.59 -7.41 15.49
C THR A 67 -0.34 -6.46 14.72
N ALA A 68 0.11 -5.24 14.46
CA ALA A 68 -0.63 -4.30 13.60
C ALA A 68 -1.06 -4.93 12.27
N GLY A 69 -0.15 -5.66 11.63
CA GLY A 69 -0.43 -6.37 10.39
C GLY A 69 -1.51 -7.44 10.53
N THR A 70 -1.51 -8.20 11.63
CA THR A 70 -2.57 -9.20 11.88
C THR A 70 -3.92 -8.53 12.08
N LYS A 71 -3.99 -7.46 12.90
CA LYS A 71 -5.25 -6.72 13.13
C LYS A 71 -5.83 -6.17 11.84
N ILE A 72 -5.00 -5.53 11.01
CA ILE A 72 -5.43 -4.92 9.76
C ILE A 72 -5.93 -5.98 8.77
N ARG A 73 -5.24 -7.12 8.65
CA ARG A 73 -5.70 -8.23 7.80
C ARG A 73 -7.02 -8.83 8.29
N LEU A 74 -7.19 -9.00 9.60
CA LEU A 74 -8.44 -9.51 10.17
C LEU A 74 -9.60 -8.54 9.93
N LEU A 75 -9.38 -7.24 10.07
CA LEU A 75 -10.40 -6.22 9.75
C LEU A 75 -10.76 -6.24 8.26
N GLY A 76 -9.77 -6.34 7.37
CA GLY A 76 -10.00 -6.48 5.93
C GLY A 76 -10.78 -7.75 5.59
N LEU A 77 -10.40 -8.90 6.17
CA LEU A 77 -11.10 -10.16 5.97
C LEU A 77 -12.55 -10.11 6.48
N ALA A 78 -12.76 -9.58 7.69
CA ALA A 78 -14.08 -9.42 8.26
C ALA A 78 -14.96 -8.48 7.42
N GLY A 79 -14.39 -7.37 6.93
CA GLY A 79 -15.07 -6.45 6.02
C GLY A 79 -15.44 -7.10 4.69
N ALA A 80 -14.55 -7.88 4.09
CA ALA A 80 -14.81 -8.61 2.86
C ALA A 80 -15.90 -9.67 3.04
N VAL A 81 -15.84 -10.45 4.12
CA VAL A 81 -16.88 -11.46 4.45
C VAL A 81 -18.23 -10.78 4.71
N ALA A 82 -18.26 -9.67 5.44
CA ALA A 82 -19.49 -8.92 5.69
C ALA A 82 -20.09 -8.38 4.38
N LEU A 83 -19.26 -7.85 3.46
CA LEU A 83 -19.72 -7.38 2.16
C LEU A 83 -20.29 -8.52 1.31
N LEU A 84 -19.62 -9.68 1.27
CA LEU A 84 -20.12 -10.85 0.55
C LEU A 84 -21.41 -11.41 1.16
N ALA A 85 -21.53 -11.41 2.48
CA ALA A 85 -22.74 -11.81 3.18
C ALA A 85 -23.91 -10.85 2.88
N LEU A 86 -23.66 -9.53 2.91
CA LEU A 86 -24.64 -8.52 2.53
C LEU A 86 -25.06 -8.69 1.07
N ALA A 87 -24.12 -8.92 0.15
CA ALA A 87 -24.41 -9.18 -1.25
C ALA A 87 -25.26 -10.44 -1.44
N GLY A 88 -24.99 -11.50 -0.65
CA GLY A 88 -25.76 -12.74 -0.66
C GLY A 88 -27.19 -12.54 -0.17
N VAL A 89 -27.35 -11.85 0.96
CA VAL A 89 -28.68 -11.53 1.53
C VAL A 89 -29.47 -10.58 0.62
N GLY A 90 -28.79 -9.62 -0.02
CA GLY A 90 -29.39 -8.69 -0.98
C GLY A 90 -29.69 -9.30 -2.34
N GLY A 91 -29.35 -10.58 -2.58
CA GLY A 91 -29.60 -11.25 -3.86
C GLY A 91 -28.77 -10.71 -5.02
N VAL A 92 -27.68 -9.99 -4.75
CA VAL A 92 -26.80 -9.36 -5.74
C VAL A 92 -25.43 -10.00 -5.84
N LEU A 93 -25.21 -11.12 -5.14
CA LEU A 93 -23.94 -11.83 -5.18
C LEU A 93 -23.69 -12.45 -6.57
N GLY A 94 -24.68 -13.18 -7.11
CA GLY A 94 -24.65 -13.81 -8.44
C GLY A 94 -26.01 -13.69 -9.12
N ALA A 95 -26.08 -14.02 -10.42
CA ALA A 95 -27.37 -14.06 -11.11
C ALA A 95 -28.34 -15.06 -10.45
N PRO A 96 -29.63 -14.73 -10.31
CA PRO A 96 -30.65 -15.68 -9.88
C PRO A 96 -30.77 -16.81 -10.91
N ALA A 97 -30.78 -18.07 -10.45
CA ALA A 97 -30.81 -19.26 -11.31
C ALA A 97 -32.07 -19.40 -12.18
N ASP A 98 -33.17 -18.71 -11.81
CA ASP A 98 -34.49 -18.84 -12.42
C ASP A 98 -34.96 -17.61 -13.21
N THR A 99 -34.06 -16.66 -13.49
CA THR A 99 -34.42 -15.46 -14.28
C THR A 99 -33.74 -15.49 -15.64
N ASP A 100 -34.47 -15.16 -16.71
CA ASP A 100 -33.95 -14.89 -18.08
C ASP A 100 -32.97 -13.69 -18.15
N ARG A 101 -32.33 -13.33 -17.02
CA ARG A 101 -31.42 -12.21 -16.90
C ARG A 101 -30.03 -12.60 -17.44
N ARG A 102 -29.63 -11.98 -18.55
CA ARG A 102 -28.29 -12.12 -19.14
C ARG A 102 -27.31 -11.12 -18.48
N TRP A 103 -26.04 -11.49 -18.42
CA TRP A 103 -25.04 -10.65 -17.75
C TRP A 103 -24.67 -9.48 -18.64
N ALA A 104 -24.44 -8.29 -18.07
CA ALA A 104 -24.08 -7.11 -18.86
C ALA A 104 -22.84 -7.33 -19.76
N LEU A 105 -21.90 -8.16 -19.32
CA LEU A 105 -20.72 -8.54 -20.10
C LEU A 105 -20.98 -9.61 -21.17
N ASP A 106 -22.01 -10.45 -21.02
CA ASP A 106 -22.36 -11.46 -22.04
C ASP A 106 -22.77 -10.77 -23.34
N TYR A 107 -23.39 -9.59 -23.25
CA TYR A 107 -23.75 -8.77 -24.40
C TYR A 107 -22.52 -8.31 -25.22
N LEU A 108 -21.32 -8.27 -24.64
CA LEU A 108 -20.08 -7.94 -25.39
C LEU A 108 -19.62 -9.08 -26.32
N PHE A 109 -20.03 -10.30 -26.02
CA PHE A 109 -19.59 -11.50 -26.72
C PHE A 109 -20.74 -12.20 -27.48
N ALA A 110 -21.94 -11.62 -27.44
CA ALA A 110 -23.12 -12.12 -28.14
C ALA A 110 -23.13 -11.68 -29.61
N ASP A 111 -23.58 -12.56 -30.49
CA ASP A 111 -23.75 -12.23 -31.91
C ASP A 111 -24.92 -11.24 -32.11
N ASN A 112 -24.75 -10.31 -33.05
CA ASN A 112 -25.74 -9.25 -33.37
C ASN A 112 -27.16 -9.79 -33.66
N ALA A 113 -27.28 -11.02 -34.15
CA ALA A 113 -28.57 -11.68 -34.41
C ALA A 113 -29.32 -12.07 -33.13
N GLU A 114 -28.61 -12.40 -32.04
CA GLU A 114 -29.23 -12.68 -30.74
C GLU A 114 -29.65 -11.40 -30.00
N LEU A 115 -28.96 -10.30 -30.30
CA LEU A 115 -29.14 -9.01 -29.62
C LEU A 115 -30.40 -8.25 -30.08
N GLY A 116 -30.84 -8.45 -31.33
CA GLY A 116 -31.97 -7.72 -31.94
C GLY A 116 -33.37 -8.01 -31.37
N GLY A 117 -33.52 -9.03 -30.54
CA GLY A 117 -34.81 -9.44 -29.96
C GLY A 117 -34.92 -9.33 -28.44
N LEU A 118 -33.89 -8.84 -27.74
CA LEU A 118 -33.82 -8.89 -26.28
C LEU A 118 -34.39 -7.65 -25.61
N SER A 119 -35.20 -7.86 -24.55
CA SER A 119 -35.72 -6.79 -23.71
C SER A 119 -34.64 -6.26 -22.75
N PRO A 120 -34.49 -4.93 -22.58
CA PRO A 120 -33.55 -4.32 -21.64
C PRO A 120 -33.84 -4.65 -20.16
N SER A 121 -35.03 -5.16 -19.82
CA SER A 121 -35.43 -5.50 -18.45
C SER A 121 -34.68 -6.70 -17.82
N GLY A 122 -33.76 -7.33 -18.57
CA GLY A 122 -33.02 -8.52 -18.17
C GLY A 122 -31.55 -8.31 -17.81
N VAL A 123 -31.01 -7.10 -17.85
CA VAL A 123 -29.55 -6.89 -17.63
C VAL A 123 -29.21 -6.99 -16.14
N SER A 124 -28.25 -7.86 -15.79
CA SER A 124 -27.70 -7.98 -14.44
C SER A 124 -26.20 -7.67 -14.44
N LEU A 125 -25.77 -6.84 -13.48
CA LEU A 125 -24.36 -6.62 -13.16
C LEU A 125 -24.18 -6.89 -11.64
N SER A 126 -24.36 -8.17 -11.29
CA SER A 126 -24.20 -8.64 -9.91
C SER A 126 -22.72 -8.58 -9.50
N LEU A 127 -22.44 -8.63 -8.19
CA LEU A 127 -21.09 -8.41 -7.67
C LEU A 127 -20.05 -9.39 -8.24
N LEU A 128 -20.36 -10.69 -8.30
CA LEU A 128 -19.43 -11.69 -8.87
C LEU A 128 -19.29 -11.59 -10.39
N GLN A 129 -20.19 -10.86 -11.05
CA GLN A 129 -20.21 -10.61 -12.49
C GLN A 129 -19.60 -9.26 -12.86
N ASP A 130 -19.24 -8.45 -11.87
CA ASP A 130 -18.58 -7.16 -12.02
C ASP A 130 -17.08 -7.30 -11.69
N PRO A 131 -16.24 -7.79 -12.62
CA PRO A 131 -14.81 -7.94 -12.39
C PRO A 131 -14.15 -6.61 -12.04
N ALA A 132 -14.70 -5.49 -12.53
CA ALA A 132 -14.22 -4.17 -12.19
C ALA A 132 -14.45 -3.85 -10.71
N GLY A 133 -15.68 -4.08 -10.23
CA GLY A 133 -16.04 -3.98 -8.82
C GLY A 133 -15.19 -4.88 -7.94
N LEU A 134 -14.96 -6.14 -8.34
CA LEU A 134 -14.11 -7.07 -7.58
C LEU A 134 -12.66 -6.59 -7.48
N ILE A 135 -12.07 -6.07 -8.57
CA ILE A 135 -10.71 -5.50 -8.56
C ILE A 135 -10.67 -4.26 -7.64
N VAL A 136 -11.64 -3.35 -7.76
CA VAL A 136 -11.72 -2.15 -6.91
C VAL A 136 -11.83 -2.53 -5.43
N LEU A 137 -12.69 -3.50 -5.09
CA LEU A 137 -12.81 -4.01 -3.72
C LEU A 137 -11.52 -4.68 -3.23
N ALA A 138 -10.85 -5.46 -4.08
CA ALA A 138 -9.56 -6.07 -3.74
C ALA A 138 -8.51 -5.00 -3.40
N VAL A 139 -8.42 -3.94 -4.22
CA VAL A 139 -7.55 -2.78 -3.96
C VAL A 139 -7.91 -2.14 -2.62
N VAL A 140 -9.20 -1.83 -2.40
CA VAL A 140 -9.72 -1.25 -1.16
C VAL A 140 -9.32 -2.04 0.09
N PHE A 141 -9.43 -3.38 0.06
CA PHE A 141 -9.10 -4.22 1.21
C PHE A 141 -7.59 -4.43 1.42
N VAL A 142 -6.76 -4.32 0.36
CA VAL A 142 -5.30 -4.45 0.49
C VAL A 142 -4.61 -3.14 0.85
N THR A 143 -5.18 -1.97 0.55
CA THR A 143 -4.60 -0.65 0.85
C THR A 143 -4.12 -0.49 2.30
N PRO A 144 -4.90 -0.88 3.34
CA PRO A 144 -4.45 -0.82 4.73
C PRO A 144 -3.24 -1.71 5.01
N VAL A 145 -3.11 -2.84 4.32
CA VAL A 145 -1.97 -3.75 4.43
C VAL A 145 -0.71 -3.07 3.90
N PHE A 146 -0.79 -2.40 2.74
CA PHE A 146 0.33 -1.62 2.19
C PHE A 146 0.80 -0.55 3.17
N CYS A 147 -0.13 0.25 3.69
CA CYS A 147 0.17 1.28 4.68
C CYS A 147 0.86 0.67 5.93
N CYS A 148 0.36 -0.45 6.45
CA CYS A 148 0.98 -1.14 7.59
C CYS A 148 2.41 -1.59 7.31
N GLN A 149 2.69 -2.14 6.13
CA GLN A 149 4.02 -2.62 5.79
C GLN A 149 5.02 -1.48 5.65
N GLN A 150 4.60 -0.35 5.07
CA GLN A 150 5.42 0.85 5.01
C GLN A 150 5.70 1.44 6.40
N VAL A 151 4.71 1.47 7.30
CA VAL A 151 4.91 1.90 8.69
C VAL A 151 6.00 1.06 9.36
N LEU A 152 5.95 -0.26 9.23
CA LEU A 152 6.95 -1.15 9.81
C LEU A 152 8.35 -0.86 9.23
N ALA A 153 8.45 -0.77 7.91
CA ALA A 153 9.73 -0.59 7.24
C ALA A 153 10.38 0.79 7.53
N ILE A 154 9.58 1.86 7.60
CA ILE A 154 10.08 3.20 8.01
C ILE A 154 10.58 3.18 9.46
N GLY A 155 9.91 2.43 10.35
CA GLY A 155 10.32 2.30 11.75
C GLY A 155 11.70 1.64 11.92
N GLU A 156 12.07 0.77 10.98
CA GLU A 156 13.35 0.07 10.98
C GLU A 156 14.49 0.86 10.33
N PHE A 157 14.21 1.92 9.57
CA PHE A 157 15.20 2.65 8.77
C PHE A 157 16.43 3.10 9.57
N VAL A 158 16.22 3.80 10.69
CA VAL A 158 17.34 4.33 11.50
C VAL A 158 18.19 3.20 12.06
N GLN A 159 17.55 2.15 12.56
CA GLN A 159 18.26 1.01 13.13
C GLN A 159 19.03 0.23 12.07
N MET A 160 18.45 0.07 10.88
CA MET A 160 19.11 -0.54 9.73
C MET A 160 20.39 0.24 9.39
N SER A 161 20.31 1.55 9.20
CA SER A 161 21.49 2.37 8.88
C SER A 161 22.54 2.37 10.01
N VAL A 162 22.12 2.36 11.28
CA VAL A 162 23.05 2.25 12.42
C VAL A 162 23.79 0.91 12.41
N ARG A 163 23.08 -0.21 12.24
CA ARG A 163 23.68 -1.55 12.21
C ARG A 163 24.66 -1.74 11.05
N ASN A 164 24.49 -0.97 9.98
CA ASN A 164 25.36 -1.00 8.81
C ASN A 164 26.55 -0.01 8.90
N GLY A 165 26.81 0.55 10.08
CA GLY A 165 27.93 1.48 10.31
C GLY A 165 27.66 2.91 9.86
N GLY A 166 26.40 3.28 9.57
CA GLY A 166 26.03 4.63 9.14
C GLY A 166 26.27 5.70 10.23
N ALA A 167 26.24 5.31 11.51
CA ALA A 167 26.49 6.22 12.64
C ALA A 167 27.98 6.46 12.90
N GLU A 168 28.85 5.51 12.56
CA GLU A 168 30.31 5.59 12.77
C GLU A 168 30.96 6.73 11.98
N ARG A 169 30.25 7.27 10.99
CA ARG A 169 30.72 8.32 10.08
C ARG A 169 30.33 9.73 10.52
N LEU A 170 29.58 9.86 11.62
CA LEU A 170 29.02 11.13 12.07
C LEU A 170 29.84 11.70 13.23
N SER A 171 30.09 13.00 13.20
CA SER A 171 30.55 13.75 14.37
C SER A 171 29.44 13.86 15.42
N GLU A 172 29.81 14.14 16.68
CA GLU A 172 28.84 14.35 17.76
C GLU A 172 27.80 15.46 17.42
N GLY A 173 28.25 16.53 16.76
CA GLY A 173 27.38 17.60 16.29
C GLY A 173 26.34 17.11 15.27
N GLN A 174 26.74 16.23 14.34
CA GLN A 174 25.84 15.63 13.35
C GLN A 174 24.87 14.64 13.99
N VAL A 175 25.31 13.84 14.97
CA VAL A 175 24.45 12.94 15.77
C VAL A 175 23.35 13.74 16.47
N ARG A 176 23.70 14.87 17.11
CA ARG A 176 22.73 15.76 17.76
C ARG A 176 21.73 16.36 16.77
N GLN A 177 22.20 16.84 15.61
CA GLN A 177 21.34 17.37 14.56
C GLN A 177 20.35 16.30 14.04
N LEU A 178 20.84 15.08 13.83
CA LEU A 178 20.01 13.95 13.41
C LEU A 178 18.96 13.58 14.48
N GLY A 179 19.34 13.61 15.76
CA GLY A 179 18.41 13.40 16.87
C GLY A 179 17.30 14.46 16.93
N LEU A 180 17.62 15.73 16.67
CA LEU A 180 16.64 16.81 16.55
C LEU A 180 15.71 16.61 15.34
N LEU A 181 16.27 16.21 14.20
CA LEU A 181 15.50 15.90 12.98
C LEU A 181 14.52 14.75 13.25
N ALA A 182 14.98 13.63 13.81
CA ALA A 182 14.14 12.49 14.15
C ALA A 182 13.03 12.86 15.16
N ARG A 183 13.33 13.72 16.15
CA ARG A 183 12.32 14.25 17.08
C ARG A 183 11.24 15.04 16.33
N ARG A 184 11.63 15.94 15.42
CA ARG A 184 10.71 16.76 14.63
C ARG A 184 9.84 15.89 13.73
N THR A 185 10.43 14.92 13.03
CA THR A 185 9.70 13.95 12.20
C THR A 185 8.69 13.15 13.03
N ASN A 186 9.08 12.70 14.22
CA ASN A 186 8.17 11.99 15.14
C ASN A 186 7.04 12.88 15.68
N GLN A 187 7.23 14.20 15.78
CA GLN A 187 6.16 15.15 16.10
C GLN A 187 5.15 15.26 14.96
N TRP A 188 5.61 15.35 13.70
CA TRP A 188 4.73 15.32 12.53
C TRP A 188 3.92 14.02 12.43
N LEU A 189 4.57 12.87 12.63
CA LEU A 189 3.90 11.56 12.64
C LEU A 189 2.88 11.46 13.78
N ALA A 190 3.19 12.00 14.96
CA ALA A 190 2.25 12.05 16.07
C ALA A 190 1.07 13.00 15.81
N ALA A 191 1.31 14.14 15.15
CA ALA A 191 0.26 15.07 14.75
C ALA A 191 -0.73 14.40 13.78
N LEU A 192 -0.21 13.65 12.79
CA LEU A 192 -1.02 12.87 11.84
C LEU A 192 -1.87 11.79 12.54
N GLY A 193 -1.40 11.24 13.66
CA GLY A 193 -2.13 10.26 14.45
C GLY A 193 -3.05 10.81 15.52
N ARG A 194 -3.14 12.14 15.67
CA ARG A 194 -4.11 12.73 16.60
C ARG A 194 -5.54 12.35 16.19
N ARG A 195 -6.43 12.29 17.18
CA ARG A 195 -7.83 11.86 16.99
C ARG A 195 -8.61 12.83 16.11
N ASP A 196 -8.46 14.12 16.35
CA ASP A 196 -9.08 15.21 15.59
C ASP A 196 -8.61 15.21 14.13
N VAL A 197 -7.31 15.10 13.89
CA VAL A 197 -6.76 14.99 12.53
C VAL A 197 -7.27 13.73 11.83
N SER A 198 -7.28 12.60 12.54
CA SER A 198 -7.79 11.33 11.98
C SER A 198 -9.28 11.43 11.65
N ALA A 199 -10.09 12.06 12.50
CA ALA A 199 -11.51 12.28 12.26
C ALA A 199 -11.74 13.20 11.06
N ALA A 200 -10.97 14.29 10.95
CA ALA A 200 -11.03 15.18 9.80
C ALA A 200 -10.70 14.46 8.49
N ILE A 201 -9.66 13.59 8.49
CA ILE A 201 -9.35 12.75 7.31
C ILE A 201 -10.52 11.82 7.01
N VAL A 202 -11.08 11.13 8.00
CA VAL A 202 -12.24 10.23 7.78
C VAL A 202 -13.42 10.99 7.17
N VAL A 203 -13.78 12.15 7.71
CA VAL A 203 -14.89 12.97 7.19
C VAL A 203 -14.61 13.44 5.76
N ALA A 204 -13.39 13.92 5.49
CA ALA A 204 -12.98 14.36 4.16
C ALA A 204 -13.03 13.19 3.15
N MET A 205 -12.52 12.01 3.53
CA MET A 205 -12.53 10.82 2.67
C MET A 205 -13.93 10.25 2.49
N ALA A 206 -14.80 10.31 3.50
CA ALA A 206 -16.20 9.91 3.37
C ALA A 206 -16.94 10.81 2.38
N THR A 207 -16.72 12.13 2.51
CA THR A 207 -17.28 13.13 1.60
C THR A 207 -16.79 12.90 0.17
N ALA A 208 -15.48 12.72 -0.01
CA ALA A 208 -14.89 12.44 -1.32
C ALA A 208 -15.39 11.12 -1.92
N THR A 209 -15.52 10.06 -1.11
CA THR A 209 -16.03 8.77 -1.56
C THR A 209 -17.50 8.87 -1.97
N TYR A 210 -18.32 9.59 -1.20
CA TYR A 210 -19.71 9.85 -1.55
C TYR A 210 -19.83 10.59 -2.89
N PHE A 211 -19.06 11.66 -3.09
CA PHE A 211 -19.07 12.39 -4.36
C PHE A 211 -18.57 11.55 -5.53
N LEU A 212 -17.54 10.72 -5.32
CA LEU A 212 -17.06 9.80 -6.34
C LEU A 212 -18.14 8.77 -6.68
N TYR A 213 -18.79 8.20 -5.67
CA TYR A 213 -19.89 7.26 -5.85
C TYR A 213 -21.06 7.91 -6.60
N ASP A 214 -21.51 9.09 -6.19
CA ASP A 214 -22.58 9.83 -6.86
C ASP A 214 -22.21 10.15 -8.31
N PHE A 215 -20.95 10.52 -8.56
CA PHE A 215 -20.46 10.76 -9.92
C PHE A 215 -20.47 9.49 -10.79
N VAL A 216 -20.04 8.33 -10.26
CA VAL A 216 -20.16 7.02 -10.93
C VAL A 216 -21.63 6.68 -11.17
N ASN A 217 -22.47 6.94 -10.18
CA ASN A 217 -23.89 6.64 -10.20
C ASN A 217 -24.64 7.44 -11.29
N THR A 218 -24.26 8.70 -11.51
CA THR A 218 -24.92 9.58 -12.48
C THR A 218 -24.30 9.51 -13.87
N HIS A 219 -22.99 9.30 -13.98
CA HIS A 219 -22.26 9.43 -15.24
C HIS A 219 -21.48 8.18 -15.64
N GLY A 220 -21.35 7.18 -14.78
CA GLY A 220 -20.19 6.30 -14.80
C GLY A 220 -20.33 4.92 -15.43
N LEU A 221 -21.44 4.22 -15.21
CA LEU A 221 -21.53 2.81 -15.59
C LEU A 221 -21.58 2.62 -17.10
N LEU A 222 -20.55 1.96 -17.65
CA LEU A 222 -20.46 1.51 -19.03
C LEU A 222 -20.84 2.58 -20.06
N GLN A 223 -20.60 3.87 -19.76
CA GLN A 223 -21.10 4.97 -20.59
C GLN A 223 -20.61 4.88 -22.04
N THR A 224 -19.40 4.37 -22.25
CA THR A 224 -18.78 4.21 -23.57
C THR A 224 -18.98 2.82 -24.17
N TRP A 225 -19.70 1.93 -23.47
CA TRP A 225 -19.81 0.50 -23.78
C TRP A 225 -21.29 0.14 -23.94
N ASN A 226 -21.82 0.33 -25.14
CA ASN A 226 -23.11 -0.21 -25.56
C ASN A 226 -22.89 -1.20 -26.71
N PRO A 227 -22.85 -2.51 -26.43
CA PRO A 227 -22.69 -3.51 -27.49
C PRO A 227 -23.99 -3.84 -28.22
N THR A 228 -25.11 -3.18 -27.87
CA THR A 228 -26.44 -3.48 -28.41
C THR A 228 -26.89 -2.43 -29.42
N GLY A 229 -27.94 -2.72 -30.19
CA GLY A 229 -28.60 -1.73 -31.05
C GLY A 229 -29.54 -0.76 -30.31
N LEU A 230 -29.64 -0.85 -28.98
CA LEU A 230 -30.51 0.03 -28.19
C LEU A 230 -29.92 1.44 -28.07
N PRO A 231 -30.73 2.47 -27.82
CA PRO A 231 -30.22 3.78 -27.44
C PRO A 231 -29.37 3.70 -26.16
N ASP A 232 -28.21 4.37 -26.14
CA ASP A 232 -27.27 4.36 -25.01
C ASP A 232 -27.92 4.68 -23.67
N SER A 233 -28.87 5.62 -23.63
CA SER A 233 -29.58 5.98 -22.40
C SER A 233 -30.42 4.82 -21.83
N VAL A 234 -31.03 4.02 -22.71
CA VAL A 234 -31.85 2.86 -22.32
C VAL A 234 -30.96 1.74 -21.82
N TRP A 235 -29.87 1.43 -22.53
CA TRP A 235 -28.88 0.44 -22.11
C TRP A 235 -28.28 0.79 -20.75
N ARG A 236 -27.84 2.03 -20.58
CA ARG A 236 -27.22 2.49 -19.32
C ARG A 236 -28.18 2.46 -18.15
N SER A 237 -29.45 2.81 -18.35
CA SER A 237 -30.47 2.70 -17.30
C SER A 237 -30.64 1.25 -16.86
N ALA A 238 -30.74 0.32 -17.81
CA ALA A 238 -30.89 -1.11 -17.51
C ALA A 238 -29.68 -1.69 -16.76
N VAL A 239 -28.46 -1.38 -17.21
CA VAL A 239 -27.21 -1.76 -16.53
C VAL A 239 -27.18 -1.20 -15.11
N TYR A 240 -27.56 0.07 -14.95
CA TYR A 240 -27.59 0.73 -13.65
C TYR A 240 -28.59 0.09 -12.70
N ASP A 241 -29.81 -0.19 -13.16
CA ASP A 241 -30.86 -0.86 -12.36
C ASP A 241 -30.42 -2.26 -11.90
N GLY A 242 -29.65 -2.96 -12.74
CA GLY A 242 -29.05 -4.26 -12.43
C GLY A 242 -27.72 -4.23 -11.67
N TRP A 243 -27.18 -3.05 -11.34
CA TRP A 243 -25.89 -2.91 -10.67
C TRP A 243 -25.98 -3.22 -9.18
N TRP A 244 -25.12 -4.14 -8.70
CA TRP A 244 -25.09 -4.59 -7.31
C TRP A 244 -24.94 -3.48 -6.26
N ALA A 245 -24.37 -2.32 -6.65
CA ALA A 245 -24.16 -1.19 -5.76
C ALA A 245 -25.07 0.01 -6.07
N ASN A 246 -26.19 -0.18 -6.76
CA ASN A 246 -27.15 0.87 -7.06
C ASN A 246 -27.84 1.37 -5.77
N ARG A 247 -27.80 2.68 -5.51
CA ARG A 247 -28.38 3.28 -4.29
C ARG A 247 -29.90 3.17 -4.18
N HIS A 248 -30.60 3.02 -5.30
CA HIS A 248 -32.06 2.99 -5.35
C HIS A 248 -32.60 1.57 -5.18
N THR A 249 -31.93 0.55 -5.75
CA THR A 249 -32.35 -0.85 -5.67
C THR A 249 -31.62 -1.64 -4.57
N HIS A 250 -30.38 -1.29 -4.25
CA HIS A 250 -29.50 -1.97 -3.29
C HIS A 250 -28.78 -0.97 -2.35
N PRO A 251 -29.53 -0.16 -1.57
CA PRO A 251 -28.97 0.91 -0.75
C PRO A 251 -27.94 0.44 0.28
N GLU A 252 -28.10 -0.76 0.84
CA GLU A 252 -27.17 -1.37 1.78
C GLU A 252 -25.80 -1.63 1.14
N MET A 253 -25.77 -2.06 -0.12
CA MET A 253 -24.53 -2.32 -0.85
C MET A 253 -23.84 -1.02 -1.28
N ALA A 254 -24.62 -0.01 -1.67
CA ALA A 254 -24.11 1.33 -1.93
C ALA A 254 -23.42 1.93 -0.69
N VAL A 255 -24.05 1.81 0.48
CA VAL A 255 -23.46 2.24 1.77
C VAL A 255 -22.21 1.42 2.10
N ALA A 256 -22.26 0.10 1.94
CA ALA A 256 -21.11 -0.77 2.20
C ALA A 256 -19.90 -0.40 1.32
N LEU A 257 -20.12 -0.13 0.02
CA LEU A 257 -19.09 0.34 -0.90
C LEU A 257 -18.52 1.70 -0.46
N CYS A 258 -19.36 2.66 -0.07
CA CYS A 258 -18.92 3.96 0.42
C CYS A 258 -18.09 3.84 1.72
N VAL A 259 -18.50 2.99 2.65
CA VAL A 259 -17.77 2.74 3.91
C VAL A 259 -16.42 2.08 3.63
N ALA A 260 -16.39 1.06 2.75
CA ALA A 260 -15.15 0.39 2.37
C ALA A 260 -14.18 1.36 1.66
N GLY A 261 -14.69 2.16 0.72
CA GLY A 261 -13.92 3.21 0.05
C GLY A 261 -13.37 4.24 1.02
N THR A 262 -14.19 4.75 1.95
CA THR A 262 -13.78 5.68 3.00
C THR A 262 -12.64 5.10 3.84
N TYR A 263 -12.76 3.84 4.22
CA TYR A 263 -11.74 3.13 4.99
C TYR A 263 -10.42 3.04 4.21
N ALA A 264 -10.45 2.62 2.94
CA ALA A 264 -9.26 2.57 2.10
C ALA A 264 -8.62 3.94 1.90
N PHE A 265 -9.41 4.96 1.52
CA PHE A 265 -8.91 6.32 1.28
C PHE A 265 -8.35 6.97 2.54
N TYR A 266 -8.89 6.66 3.72
CA TYR A 266 -8.30 7.08 4.99
C TYR A 266 -6.87 6.53 5.17
N PHE A 267 -6.65 5.24 4.89
CA PHE A 267 -5.30 4.67 4.97
C PHE A 267 -4.40 5.21 3.86
N LEU A 268 -4.91 5.40 2.64
CA LEU A 268 -4.16 5.99 1.54
C LEU A 268 -3.71 7.42 1.85
N ALA A 269 -4.60 8.27 2.38
CA ALA A 269 -4.27 9.63 2.77
C ALA A 269 -3.14 9.65 3.83
N LYS A 270 -3.23 8.78 4.84
CA LYS A 270 -2.17 8.64 5.84
C LYS A 270 -0.87 8.12 5.24
N GLN A 271 -0.96 7.17 4.31
CA GLN A 271 0.16 6.63 3.58
C GLN A 271 0.92 7.73 2.82
N LEU A 272 0.20 8.58 2.11
CA LEU A 272 0.76 9.68 1.32
C LEU A 272 1.46 10.72 2.21
N VAL A 273 0.79 11.20 3.26
CA VAL A 273 1.37 12.19 4.18
C VAL A 273 2.61 11.62 4.89
N MET A 274 2.54 10.36 5.34
CA MET A 274 3.69 9.67 5.92
C MET A 274 4.85 9.55 4.92
N GLY A 275 4.56 9.20 3.66
CA GLY A 275 5.55 9.12 2.59
C GLY A 275 6.28 10.45 2.36
N VAL A 276 5.55 11.56 2.33
CA VAL A 276 6.14 12.91 2.23
C VAL A 276 7.01 13.23 3.45
N VAL A 277 6.51 13.00 4.67
CA VAL A 277 7.26 13.25 5.91
C VAL A 277 8.55 12.43 5.96
N PHE A 278 8.51 11.17 5.55
CA PHE A 278 9.68 10.30 5.49
C PHE A 278 10.67 10.74 4.41
N THR A 279 10.19 11.16 3.24
CA THR A 279 11.02 11.68 2.16
C THR A 279 11.78 12.94 2.58
N VAL A 280 11.12 13.87 3.27
CA VAL A 280 11.77 15.06 3.85
C VAL A 280 12.83 14.66 4.88
N TYR A 281 12.55 13.64 5.71
CA TYR A 281 13.53 13.11 6.65
C TYR A 281 14.75 12.54 5.93
N LEU A 282 14.57 11.69 4.92
CA LEU A 282 15.66 11.09 4.14
C LEU A 282 16.54 12.15 3.47
N TYR A 283 15.93 13.14 2.84
CA TYR A 283 16.67 14.23 2.20
C TYR A 283 17.54 14.99 3.21
N ARG A 284 16.95 15.40 4.34
CA ARG A 284 17.67 16.17 5.36
C ARG A 284 18.70 15.34 6.10
N SER A 285 18.44 14.05 6.34
CA SER A 285 19.41 13.18 6.99
C SER A 285 20.60 12.92 6.07
N ALA A 286 20.36 12.72 4.77
CA ALA A 286 21.42 12.54 3.78
C ALA A 286 22.33 13.78 3.71
N ALA A 287 21.76 14.99 3.79
CA ALA A 287 22.53 16.24 3.84
C ALA A 287 23.43 16.36 5.09
N ILE A 288 23.05 15.71 6.21
CA ILE A 288 23.85 15.63 7.45
C ILE A 288 24.94 14.55 7.34
N GLY A 289 24.94 13.74 6.26
CA GLY A 289 25.83 12.59 6.08
C GLY A 289 25.23 11.26 6.54
N PHE A 290 23.98 11.24 6.99
CA PHE A 290 23.26 10.03 7.41
C PHE A 290 22.24 9.59 6.37
N GLY A 291 22.64 8.67 5.51
CA GLY A 291 21.80 8.12 4.45
C GLY A 291 21.59 6.61 4.56
N VAL A 292 21.12 6.04 3.45
CA VAL A 292 21.14 4.59 3.26
C VAL A 292 22.59 4.13 3.22
N THR A 293 22.96 3.27 4.18
CA THR A 293 24.31 2.72 4.28
C THR A 293 24.22 1.21 4.14
N PRO A 294 24.77 0.60 3.08
CA PRO A 294 24.89 -0.84 2.97
C PRO A 294 26.05 -1.34 3.83
N ASN A 295 25.89 -2.50 4.45
CA ASN A 295 26.94 -3.17 5.20
C ASN A 295 27.91 -3.86 4.23
N MET A 296 29.05 -3.23 3.98
CA MET A 296 30.07 -3.75 3.07
C MET A 296 30.92 -4.86 3.68
N ARG A 297 30.91 -5.01 5.01
CA ARG A 297 31.74 -6.00 5.73
C ARG A 297 31.02 -7.33 5.88
N PHE A 298 29.70 -7.31 6.03
CA PHE A 298 28.91 -8.50 6.29
C PHE A 298 27.55 -8.43 5.61
N ASP A 299 27.31 -9.34 4.67
CA ASP A 299 26.02 -9.49 4.03
C ASP A 299 25.10 -10.38 4.87
N SER A 300 24.44 -9.77 5.88
CA SER A 300 23.57 -10.49 6.82
C SER A 300 22.27 -11.03 6.23
N ASP A 301 21.85 -10.52 5.07
CA ASP A 301 20.50 -10.71 4.55
C ASP A 301 20.43 -10.95 3.03
N GLY A 302 21.58 -11.12 2.36
CA GLY A 302 21.70 -11.21 0.90
C GLY A 302 21.57 -9.87 0.19
N PHE A 303 21.45 -8.77 0.94
CA PHE A 303 21.19 -7.41 0.47
C PHE A 303 22.03 -6.37 1.21
N GLN A 304 23.19 -6.77 1.76
CA GLN A 304 24.10 -5.88 2.49
C GLN A 304 23.40 -5.14 3.65
N GLY A 305 22.50 -5.81 4.36
CA GLY A 305 21.74 -5.21 5.46
C GLY A 305 20.67 -4.20 5.01
N LEU A 306 20.30 -4.16 3.72
CA LEU A 306 19.30 -3.24 3.17
C LEU A 306 17.91 -3.86 3.03
N ARG A 307 17.65 -5.05 3.57
CA ARG A 307 16.34 -5.72 3.45
C ARG A 307 15.16 -4.84 3.89
N PRO A 308 15.20 -4.08 5.00
CA PRO A 308 14.07 -3.21 5.39
C PRO A 308 13.76 -2.14 4.35
N LEU A 309 14.79 -1.49 3.79
CA LEU A 309 14.62 -0.49 2.73
C LEU A 309 14.08 -1.13 1.45
N ARG A 310 14.57 -2.31 1.07
CA ARG A 310 14.05 -3.07 -0.06
C ARG A 310 12.58 -3.43 0.12
N GLN A 311 12.18 -3.88 1.31
CA GLN A 311 10.78 -4.15 1.62
C GLN A 311 9.93 -2.88 1.56
N PHE A 312 10.40 -1.76 2.12
CA PHE A 312 9.73 -0.46 2.00
C PHE A 312 9.43 -0.12 0.54
N MET A 313 10.45 -0.18 -0.33
CA MET A 313 10.29 0.14 -1.75
C MET A 313 9.33 -0.83 -2.44
N LEU A 314 9.49 -2.15 -2.26
CA LEU A 314 8.61 -3.14 -2.88
C LEU A 314 7.14 -2.95 -2.48
N TRP A 315 6.87 -2.68 -1.21
CA TRP A 315 5.50 -2.41 -0.74
C TRP A 315 4.96 -1.08 -1.28
N THR A 316 5.81 -0.09 -1.46
CA THR A 316 5.44 1.20 -2.06
C THR A 316 5.11 1.06 -3.54
N TYR A 317 5.95 0.35 -4.30
CA TYR A 317 5.69 0.05 -5.71
C TYR A 317 4.45 -0.83 -5.90
N GLY A 318 4.31 -1.87 -5.08
CA GLY A 318 3.12 -2.73 -5.10
C GLY A 318 1.85 -1.96 -4.77
N SER A 319 1.93 -1.00 -3.83
CA SER A 319 0.83 -0.10 -3.52
C SER A 319 0.45 0.78 -4.70
N ALA A 320 1.40 1.49 -5.32
CA ALA A 320 1.11 2.32 -6.48
C ALA A 320 0.55 1.52 -7.65
N LEU A 321 1.14 0.36 -7.96
CA LEU A 321 0.64 -0.51 -9.02
C LEU A 321 -0.81 -0.97 -8.75
N ALA A 322 -1.12 -1.39 -7.54
CA ALA A 322 -2.47 -1.83 -7.18
C ALA A 322 -3.50 -0.69 -7.32
N HIS A 323 -3.18 0.52 -6.80
CA HIS A 323 -4.08 1.67 -6.94
C HIS A 323 -4.22 2.14 -8.38
N LEU A 324 -3.15 2.04 -9.18
CA LEU A 324 -3.18 2.37 -10.61
C LEU A 324 -4.05 1.39 -11.40
N ILE A 325 -3.95 0.08 -11.11
CA ILE A 325 -4.85 -0.93 -11.69
C ILE A 325 -6.30 -0.62 -11.28
N GLY A 326 -6.55 -0.31 -10.02
CA GLY A 326 -7.88 0.07 -9.55
C GLY A 326 -8.43 1.32 -10.24
N LEU A 327 -7.58 2.35 -10.42
CA LEU A 327 -7.94 3.59 -11.11
C LEU A 327 -8.20 3.36 -12.61
N LEU A 328 -7.38 2.54 -13.26
CA LEU A 328 -7.57 2.14 -14.65
C LEU A 328 -8.93 1.47 -14.84
N VAL A 329 -9.23 0.48 -14.01
CA VAL A 329 -10.50 -0.26 -14.05
C VAL A 329 -11.69 0.65 -13.79
N LEU A 330 -11.56 1.56 -12.81
CA LEU A 330 -12.57 2.57 -12.53
C LEU A 330 -12.81 3.46 -13.76
N PHE A 331 -11.77 3.88 -14.45
CA PHE A 331 -11.86 4.74 -15.64
C PHE A 331 -12.30 4.02 -16.91
N THR A 332 -12.12 2.71 -17.02
CA THR A 332 -12.56 1.95 -18.21
C THR A 332 -14.00 1.47 -18.10
N VAL A 333 -14.47 1.15 -16.88
CA VAL A 333 -15.77 0.48 -16.69
C VAL A 333 -16.78 1.37 -15.97
N TRP A 334 -16.33 2.14 -14.97
CA TRP A 334 -17.22 2.88 -14.06
C TRP A 334 -17.19 4.39 -14.26
N LEU A 335 -16.34 4.94 -15.13
CA LEU A 335 -16.29 6.37 -15.40
C LEU A 335 -16.05 6.63 -16.90
N PRO A 336 -16.61 7.69 -17.48
CA PRO A 336 -16.43 7.99 -18.89
C PRO A 336 -15.07 8.62 -19.17
N ALA A 337 -14.38 8.16 -20.21
CA ALA A 337 -13.15 8.78 -20.69
C ALA A 337 -13.37 10.29 -20.95
N ALA A 338 -12.74 11.14 -20.14
CA ALA A 338 -12.97 12.58 -20.16
C ALA A 338 -11.67 13.36 -19.91
N SER A 339 -11.62 14.62 -20.36
CA SER A 339 -10.42 15.46 -20.28
C SER A 339 -9.92 15.67 -18.84
N TRP A 340 -10.82 15.72 -17.86
CA TRP A 340 -10.44 15.85 -16.45
C TRP A 340 -9.69 14.61 -15.91
N MET A 341 -9.81 13.44 -16.54
CA MET A 341 -9.02 12.26 -16.18
C MET A 341 -7.53 12.49 -16.41
N VAL A 342 -7.15 13.30 -17.41
CA VAL A 342 -5.76 13.70 -17.62
C VAL A 342 -5.23 14.45 -16.40
N PHE A 343 -6.03 15.32 -15.80
CA PHE A 343 -5.65 16.02 -14.57
C PHE A 343 -5.44 15.03 -13.41
N VAL A 344 -6.33 14.04 -13.24
CA VAL A 344 -6.15 13.01 -12.19
C VAL A 344 -4.89 12.18 -12.42
N VAL A 345 -4.65 11.75 -13.65
CA VAL A 345 -3.43 11.01 -14.04
C VAL A 345 -2.18 11.84 -13.74
N LEU A 346 -2.19 13.14 -14.08
CA LEU A 346 -1.09 14.05 -13.77
C LEU A 346 -0.87 14.24 -12.26
N VAL A 347 -1.94 14.35 -11.48
CA VAL A 347 -1.84 14.43 -10.01
C VAL A 347 -1.24 13.15 -9.45
N VAL A 348 -1.70 11.97 -9.89
CA VAL A 348 -1.16 10.67 -9.49
C VAL A 348 0.32 10.57 -9.87
N MET A 349 0.71 11.01 -11.07
CA MET A 349 2.10 11.08 -11.50
C MET A 349 2.98 11.91 -10.57
N VAL A 350 2.52 13.12 -10.24
CA VAL A 350 3.27 14.02 -9.36
C VAL A 350 3.40 13.40 -7.97
N VAL A 351 2.32 12.81 -7.46
CA VAL A 351 2.33 12.13 -6.16
C VAL A 351 3.32 10.96 -6.17
N ASP A 352 3.25 10.07 -7.17
CA ASP A 352 4.15 8.90 -7.29
C ASP A 352 5.61 9.32 -7.47
N MET A 353 5.87 10.37 -8.24
CA MET A 353 7.21 10.95 -8.35
C MET A 353 7.76 11.40 -6.99
N LEU A 354 6.92 12.08 -6.19
CA LEU A 354 7.31 12.61 -4.88
C LEU A 354 7.47 11.52 -3.81
N VAL A 355 6.56 10.55 -3.75
CA VAL A 355 6.52 9.56 -2.64
C VAL A 355 7.24 8.25 -2.96
N ILE A 356 7.58 7.99 -4.23
CA ILE A 356 8.19 6.74 -4.67
C ILE A 356 9.54 7.00 -5.34
N VAL A 357 9.54 7.76 -6.44
CA VAL A 357 10.74 7.94 -7.27
C VAL A 357 11.80 8.74 -6.53
N TYR A 358 11.42 9.85 -5.92
CA TYR A 358 12.35 10.75 -5.24
C TYR A 358 13.05 10.11 -4.02
N PRO A 359 12.35 9.50 -3.04
CA PRO A 359 13.03 8.81 -1.93
C PRO A 359 13.86 7.61 -2.40
N SER A 360 13.44 6.90 -3.45
CA SER A 360 14.24 5.83 -4.07
C SER A 360 15.54 6.38 -4.67
N SER A 361 15.50 7.53 -5.33
CA SER A 361 16.68 8.19 -5.88
C SER A 361 17.67 8.61 -4.78
N ILE A 362 17.18 9.23 -3.70
CA ILE A 362 18.02 9.58 -2.54
C ILE A 362 18.69 8.33 -1.96
N GLY A 363 17.93 7.24 -1.80
CA GLY A 363 18.45 5.97 -1.30
C GLY A 363 19.52 5.37 -2.21
N TYR A 364 19.29 5.41 -3.53
CA TYR A 364 20.24 4.92 -4.54
C TYR A 364 21.56 5.67 -4.47
N HIS A 365 21.51 7.01 -4.54
CA HIS A 365 22.72 7.83 -4.51
C HIS A 365 23.47 7.71 -3.19
N SER A 366 22.77 7.66 -2.06
CA SER A 366 23.39 7.47 -0.74
C SER A 366 24.17 6.16 -0.66
N ALA A 367 23.56 5.06 -1.12
CA ALA A 367 24.17 3.76 -1.08
C ALA A 367 25.31 3.61 -2.11
N LEU A 368 25.20 4.26 -3.27
CA LEU A 368 26.27 4.33 -4.27
C LEU A 368 27.51 5.06 -3.72
N VAL A 369 27.33 6.22 -3.09
CA VAL A 369 28.41 6.97 -2.44
C VAL A 369 29.08 6.12 -1.35
N ALA A 370 28.30 5.36 -0.57
CA ALA A 370 28.84 4.44 0.42
C ALA A 370 29.69 3.31 -0.20
N LYS A 371 29.27 2.75 -1.35
CA LYS A 371 30.07 1.76 -2.11
C LYS A 371 31.37 2.36 -2.64
N GLN A 372 31.29 3.52 -3.29
CA GLN A 372 32.47 4.21 -3.85
C GLN A 372 33.51 4.51 -2.76
N LYS A 373 33.09 5.03 -1.61
CA LYS A 373 34.00 5.27 -0.48
C LYS A 373 34.67 3.99 0.02
N HIS A 374 33.94 2.88 0.08
CA HIS A 374 34.51 1.61 0.50
C HIS A 374 35.49 1.06 -0.55
N VAL A 375 35.18 1.19 -1.84
CA VAL A 375 36.09 0.82 -2.93
C VAL A 375 37.38 1.62 -2.87
N ASN A 376 37.31 2.94 -2.65
CA ASN A 376 38.50 3.77 -2.48
C ASN A 376 39.36 3.31 -1.29
N TRP A 377 38.71 2.97 -0.17
CA TRP A 377 39.41 2.39 0.97
C TRP A 377 40.10 1.05 0.61
N LEU A 378 39.44 0.17 -0.16
CA LEU A 378 40.06 -1.08 -0.65
C LEU A 378 41.26 -0.81 -1.57
N TYR A 379 41.19 0.23 -2.42
CA TYR A 379 42.34 0.64 -3.26
C TYR A 379 43.54 1.05 -2.41
N GLU A 380 43.30 1.81 -1.34
CA GLU A 380 44.35 2.35 -0.47
C GLU A 380 44.92 1.31 0.50
N ASN A 381 44.13 0.32 0.91
CA ASN A 381 44.45 -0.55 2.05
C ASN A 381 44.68 -2.03 1.68
N LEU A 382 44.32 -2.49 0.48
CA LEU A 382 44.55 -3.87 0.04
C LEU A 382 45.71 -4.01 -0.96
N PRO A 383 46.48 -5.12 -0.87
CA PRO A 383 47.44 -5.53 -1.89
C PRO A 383 46.78 -5.73 -3.26
N GLU A 384 47.53 -5.53 -4.35
CA GLU A 384 47.00 -5.61 -5.72
C GLU A 384 46.31 -6.94 -6.04
N GLY A 385 46.84 -8.07 -5.56
CA GLY A 385 46.29 -9.40 -5.81
C GLY A 385 44.92 -9.65 -5.17
N GLU A 386 44.60 -8.97 -4.07
CA GLU A 386 43.32 -9.14 -3.34
C GLU A 386 42.31 -8.04 -3.66
N ARG A 387 42.77 -6.95 -4.28
CA ARG A 387 41.96 -5.77 -4.56
C ARG A 387 40.86 -6.02 -5.58
N ALA A 388 41.20 -6.58 -6.74
CA ALA A 388 40.24 -6.83 -7.82
C ALA A 388 39.06 -7.72 -7.39
N PRO A 389 39.26 -8.89 -6.73
CA PRO A 389 38.13 -9.71 -6.28
C PRO A 389 37.30 -9.03 -5.18
N ALA A 390 37.92 -8.28 -4.26
CA ALA A 390 37.20 -7.55 -3.22
C ALA A 390 36.30 -6.44 -3.83
N ILE A 391 36.82 -5.67 -4.79
CA ILE A 391 36.04 -4.66 -5.51
C ILE A 391 34.90 -5.29 -6.29
N ALA A 392 35.16 -6.40 -7.00
CA ALA A 392 34.12 -7.13 -7.73
C ALA A 392 32.99 -7.57 -6.79
N GLN A 393 33.31 -8.07 -5.60
CA GLN A 393 32.34 -8.47 -4.59
C GLN A 393 31.46 -7.29 -4.12
N VAL A 394 32.01 -6.10 -3.93
CA VAL A 394 31.25 -4.90 -3.56
C VAL A 394 30.18 -4.57 -4.61
N TRP A 395 30.51 -4.74 -5.89
CA TRP A 395 29.62 -4.43 -7.02
C TRP A 395 28.72 -5.59 -7.46
N ALA A 396 29.00 -6.82 -7.02
CA ALA A 396 28.19 -7.99 -7.34
C ALA A 396 26.73 -7.88 -6.85
N VAL A 397 26.49 -7.13 -5.77
CA VAL A 397 25.14 -6.92 -5.22
C VAL A 397 24.54 -5.60 -5.70
N PRO A 398 23.35 -5.58 -6.32
CA PRO A 398 22.71 -4.34 -6.75
C PRO A 398 22.31 -3.44 -5.57
N VAL A 399 22.44 -2.13 -5.76
CA VAL A 399 22.23 -1.10 -4.72
C VAL A 399 20.78 -1.02 -4.25
N LEU A 400 19.82 -1.20 -5.16
CA LEU A 400 18.39 -1.23 -4.87
C LEU A 400 17.71 -2.35 -5.69
N PRO A 401 16.59 -2.93 -5.20
CA PRO A 401 15.80 -3.96 -5.89
C PRO A 401 15.16 -3.49 -7.18
N VAL A 402 14.86 -2.20 -7.30
CA VAL A 402 14.24 -1.60 -8.48
C VAL A 402 15.15 -0.47 -8.91
N THR A 403 15.69 -0.55 -10.13
CA THR A 403 16.43 0.57 -10.71
C THR A 403 15.45 1.71 -10.91
N THR A 404 15.83 2.93 -10.55
CA THR A 404 15.02 4.14 -10.75
C THR A 404 14.50 4.24 -12.18
N ARG A 405 15.29 3.80 -13.16
CA ARG A 405 14.90 3.69 -14.56
C ARG A 405 13.72 2.74 -14.80
N ARG A 406 13.69 1.56 -14.17
CA ARG A 406 12.55 0.62 -14.27
C ARG A 406 11.31 1.14 -13.54
N ALA A 407 11.49 1.87 -12.44
CA ALA A 407 10.40 2.53 -11.74
C ALA A 407 9.75 3.64 -12.58
N THR A 408 10.56 4.54 -13.16
CA THR A 408 10.05 5.60 -14.05
C THR A 408 9.45 5.02 -15.32
N THR A 409 10.10 4.04 -15.95
CA THR A 409 9.56 3.39 -17.16
C THR A 409 8.27 2.64 -16.86
N GLY A 410 8.19 1.93 -15.73
CA GLY A 410 6.95 1.31 -15.25
C GLY A 410 5.85 2.35 -15.07
N ILE A 411 6.07 3.36 -14.23
CA ILE A 411 5.09 4.43 -13.98
C ILE A 411 4.63 5.06 -15.31
N THR A 412 5.55 5.46 -16.19
CA THR A 412 5.21 6.06 -17.50
C THR A 412 4.42 5.11 -18.41
N LEU A 413 4.84 3.84 -18.56
CA LEU A 413 4.11 2.86 -19.39
C LEU A 413 2.75 2.53 -18.79
N TYR A 414 2.64 2.42 -17.46
CA TYR A 414 1.39 2.09 -16.78
C TYR A 414 0.37 3.25 -16.77
N LEU A 415 0.81 4.49 -16.96
CA LEU A 415 -0.07 5.66 -17.07
C LEU A 415 -0.49 5.96 -18.51
N LEU A 416 0.33 5.56 -19.48
CA LEU A 416 -0.05 5.53 -20.90
C LEU A 416 -0.96 4.34 -21.21
N ALA A 417 -0.85 3.25 -20.46
CA ALA A 417 -1.69 2.07 -20.62
C ALA A 417 -3.19 2.38 -20.55
N PRO A 418 -3.75 3.18 -19.61
CA PRO A 418 -5.15 3.61 -19.63
C PRO A 418 -5.60 4.37 -20.88
N ALA A 419 -4.70 5.15 -21.49
CA ALA A 419 -5.02 5.91 -22.70
C ALA A 419 -5.32 4.97 -23.88
N VAL A 420 -4.74 3.76 -23.92
CA VAL A 420 -4.93 2.83 -25.04
C VAL A 420 -6.31 2.15 -25.01
N PRO A 421 -6.79 1.51 -23.92
CA PRO A 421 -8.16 1.00 -23.80
C PRO A 421 -9.24 2.08 -23.84
N ALA A 422 -8.97 3.29 -23.35
CA ALA A 422 -9.91 4.40 -23.52
C ALA A 422 -10.13 4.77 -25.00
N LEU A 423 -9.18 4.46 -25.88
CA LEU A 423 -9.29 4.63 -27.33
C LEU A 423 -9.93 3.43 -28.04
N ILE A 424 -10.03 2.26 -27.39
CA ILE A 424 -10.60 1.04 -27.99
C ILE A 424 -12.08 1.23 -28.39
N PRO A 425 -12.98 1.74 -27.52
CA PRO A 425 -14.36 2.01 -27.92
C PRO A 425 -14.47 3.00 -29.09
N ILE A 426 -13.58 4.00 -29.15
CA ILE A 426 -13.53 4.99 -30.24
C ILE A 426 -13.11 4.33 -31.57
N LEU A 427 -12.24 3.33 -31.52
CA LEU A 427 -11.81 2.56 -32.70
C LEU A 427 -12.90 1.59 -33.17
N PHE A 428 -13.65 0.99 -32.26
CA PHE A 428 -14.77 0.09 -32.60
C PHE A 428 -16.05 0.83 -33.03
N GLN A 429 -16.28 2.07 -32.59
CA GLN A 429 -17.40 2.89 -33.08
C GLN A 429 -17.21 3.44 -34.50
N ARG A 430 -15.99 3.33 -35.06
CA ARG A 430 -15.64 3.84 -36.40
C ARG A 430 -15.40 2.73 -37.44
N LEU A 431 -15.48 1.47 -37.03
CA LEU A 431 -15.50 0.28 -37.88
C LEU A 431 -16.95 -0.21 -37.95
#